data_AF-A0AAU3SVN5-F1
#
_entry.id   AF-A0AAU3SVN5-F1
#
_cell.length_a   1.000
_cell.length_b   1.000
_cell.length_c   1.000
_cell.angle_alpha   90.00
_cell.angle_beta   90.00
_cell.angle_gamma   90.00
#
_symmetry.space_group_name_H-M   'P 1'
#
loop_
_entity.id
_entity.type
_entity.pdbx_description
1 polymer ?
#
loop_
_entity_poly.entity_id
_entity_poly.type
_entity_poly.pdbx_seq_one_letter_code
_entity_poly.pdbx_strand_id
1 'polypeptide(L)' 'MSDDDTDNHPDVQDHAVVLGAGVAGLLAARVLAERFGRVTLVERDELPEDAPAFRPGLPQSRHAHVLWSRGV' A
#
# COMPACT_ATOMS: atom_id res chain seq x y z
N MET A 1 -45.87 5.78 2.48
CA MET A 1 -44.97 5.01 3.36
C MET A 1 -43.66 5.01 2.60
N SER A 2 -42.79 5.94 2.98
CA SER A 2 -41.57 6.28 2.25
C SER A 2 -40.43 5.52 2.91
N ASP A 3 -39.95 4.46 2.27
CA ASP A 3 -38.73 3.76 2.67
C ASP A 3 -37.58 4.41 1.89
N ASP A 4 -37.26 5.64 2.30
CA ASP A 4 -36.03 6.36 1.96
C ASP A 4 -34.90 5.76 2.82
N ASP A 5 -34.46 4.55 2.47
CA ASP A 5 -33.19 4.00 2.93
C ASP A 5 -32.07 4.68 2.15
N THR A 6 -31.83 5.96 2.47
CA THR A 6 -30.53 6.56 2.26
C THR A 6 -29.55 5.83 3.17
N ASP A 7 -29.00 4.72 2.64
CA ASP A 7 -27.95 3.94 3.24
C ASP A 7 -26.76 4.86 3.58
N ASN A 8 -26.72 5.20 4.86
CA ASN A 8 -25.66 5.91 5.54
C ASN A 8 -24.37 5.08 5.47
N HIS A 9 -23.66 5.16 4.34
CA HIS A 9 -22.27 4.73 4.26
C HIS A 9 -21.38 5.88 4.75
N PRO A 10 -20.80 5.79 5.97
CA PRO A 10 -20.04 6.88 6.57
C PRO A 10 -18.75 7.11 5.78
N ASP A 11 -18.71 8.08 4.87
CA ASP A 11 -17.52 8.53 4.12
C ASP A 11 -16.49 7.42 3.82
N VAL A 12 -16.97 6.22 3.43
CA VAL A 12 -16.14 5.01 3.30
C VAL A 12 -15.12 5.16 2.14
N GLN A 13 -15.19 6.26 1.41
CA GLN A 13 -14.32 6.57 0.29
C GLN A 13 -13.12 7.46 0.63
N ASP A 14 -12.95 7.93 1.87
CA ASP A 14 -11.80 8.81 2.20
C ASP A 14 -10.57 8.06 2.74
N HIS A 15 -10.73 6.81 3.18
CA HIS A 15 -9.64 6.03 3.77
C HIS A 15 -9.48 4.65 3.13
N ALA A 16 -8.29 4.39 2.58
CA ALA A 16 -7.89 3.08 2.10
C ALA A 16 -6.90 2.38 3.03
N VAL A 17 -6.98 1.06 3.10
CA VAL A 17 -6.01 0.22 3.83
C VAL A 17 -5.34 -0.73 2.85
N VAL A 18 -4.00 -0.78 2.89
CA VAL A 18 -3.19 -1.69 2.08
C VAL A 18 -2.47 -2.67 3.00
N LEU A 19 -2.65 -3.96 2.73
CA LEU A 19 -1.98 -5.03 3.47
C LEU A 19 -0.69 -5.43 2.75
N GLY A 20 0.44 -5.29 3.44
CA GLY A 20 1.79 -5.53 2.95
C GLY A 20 2.47 -4.25 2.46
N ALA A 21 3.68 -4.00 2.95
CA ALA A 21 4.55 -2.89 2.55
C ALA A 21 5.65 -3.34 1.59
N GLY A 22 5.38 -4.35 0.75
CA GLY A 22 6.28 -4.78 -0.33
C GLY A 22 6.09 -3.96 -1.60
N VAL A 23 6.80 -4.32 -2.68
CA VAL A 23 6.75 -3.59 -3.96
C VAL A 23 5.31 -3.41 -4.46
N ALA A 24 4.50 -4.48 -4.47
CA ALA A 24 3.11 -4.40 -4.91
C ALA A 24 2.26 -3.50 -4.01
N GLY A 25 2.41 -3.62 -2.69
CA GLY A 25 1.66 -2.81 -1.72
C GLY A 25 2.02 -1.34 -1.79
N LEU A 26 3.31 -1.00 -1.89
CA LEU A 26 3.76 0.38 -2.05
C LEU A 26 3.31 1.01 -3.36
N LEU A 27 3.31 0.25 -4.46
CA LEU A 27 2.77 0.72 -5.75
C LEU A 27 1.26 0.96 -5.68
N ALA A 28 0.50 0.03 -5.08
CA ALA A 28 -0.93 0.20 -4.86
C ALA A 28 -1.21 1.42 -3.97
N ALA A 29 -0.48 1.56 -2.88
CA ALA A 29 -0.58 2.70 -1.95
C ALA A 29 -0.35 4.04 -2.65
N ARG A 30 0.66 4.10 -3.53
CA ARG A 30 0.96 5.29 -4.31
C ARG A 30 -0.22 5.71 -5.18
N VAL A 31 -0.84 4.77 -5.89
CA VAL A 31 -2.01 5.06 -6.75
C VAL A 31 -3.22 5.45 -5.89
N LEU A 32 -3.46 4.76 -4.78
CA LEU A 32 -4.56 5.05 -3.87
C LEU A 32 -4.41 6.43 -3.20
N ALA A 33 -3.18 6.86 -2.91
CA ALA A 33 -2.91 8.18 -2.33
C ALA A 33 -3.33 9.36 -3.22
N GLU A 34 -3.58 9.12 -4.51
CA GLU A 34 -4.12 10.14 -5.43
C GLU A 34 -5.65 10.25 -5.38
N ARG A 35 -6.32 9.30 -4.71
CA ARG A 35 -7.79 9.16 -4.70
C ARG A 35 -8.42 9.20 -3.31
N PHE A 36 -7.68 8.82 -2.27
CA PHE A 36 -8.13 8.77 -0.88
C PHE A 36 -7.39 9.80 -0.03
N GLY A 37 -8.07 10.50 0.88
CA GLY A 37 -7.45 11.46 1.81
C GLY A 37 -6.51 10.80 2.82
N ARG A 38 -6.68 9.51 3.09
CA ARG A 38 -5.76 8.71 3.92
C ARG A 38 -5.51 7.33 3.31
N VAL A 39 -4.26 6.86 3.38
CA VAL A 39 -3.89 5.47 3.07
C VAL A 39 -3.07 4.91 4.22
N THR A 40 -3.54 3.83 4.85
CA THR A 40 -2.80 3.13 5.90
C THR A 40 -2.18 1.85 5.35
N LEU A 41 -0.86 1.72 5.49
CA LEU A 41 -0.17 0.46 5.19
C LEU A 41 -0.03 -0.35 6.47
N VAL A 42 -0.37 -1.63 6.38
CA VAL A 42 -0.17 -2.59 7.47
C VAL A 42 0.83 -3.62 7.01
N GLU A 43 1.95 -3.70 7.71
CA GLU A 43 3.01 -4.69 7.47
C GLU A 43 3.19 -5.54 8.73
N ARG A 44 3.49 -6.82 8.53
CA ARG A 44 3.80 -7.76 9.61
C ARG A 44 5.19 -7.53 10.16
N ASP A 45 6.14 -7.27 9.28
CA ASP A 45 7.52 -6.99 9.65
C ASP A 45 7.67 -5.58 10.22
N GLU A 46 8.68 -5.40 11.07
CA GLU A 46 9.14 -4.07 11.45
C GLU A 46 9.74 -3.35 10.24
N LEU A 47 9.34 -2.09 10.07
CA LEU A 47 9.84 -1.21 9.03
C LEU A 47 11.12 -0.51 9.52
N PRO A 48 12.23 -0.55 8.75
CA PRO A 48 13.44 0.19 9.11
C PRO A 48 13.19 1.70 9.12
N GLU A 49 13.59 2.40 10.18
CA GLU A 49 13.38 3.85 10.33
C GLU A 49 14.50 4.68 9.67
N ASP A 50 15.76 4.24 9.79
CA ASP A 50 16.92 5.05 9.39
C ASP A 50 17.35 4.84 7.93
N ALA A 51 17.34 3.59 7.45
CA ALA A 51 17.86 3.21 6.14
C ALA A 51 17.21 1.93 5.61
N PRO A 52 17.17 1.71 4.29
CA PRO A 52 16.69 0.46 3.71
C PRO A 52 17.45 -0.75 4.26
N ALA A 53 16.72 -1.74 4.78
CA ALA A 53 17.28 -2.97 5.33
C ALA A 53 16.46 -4.19 4.88
N PHE A 54 17.08 -5.37 4.92
CA PHE A 54 16.40 -6.63 4.62
C PHE A 54 15.47 -7.03 5.75
N ARG A 55 14.29 -7.55 5.37
CA ARG A 55 13.30 -8.04 6.33
C ARG A 55 12.69 -9.39 5.90
N PRO A 56 12.19 -10.20 6.85
CA PRO A 56 11.75 -11.56 6.57
C PRO A 56 10.64 -11.67 5.51
N GLY A 57 9.68 -10.75 5.50
CA GLY A 57 8.55 -10.69 4.56
C GLY A 57 8.88 -10.17 3.16
N LEU A 58 10.14 -9.80 2.90
CA LEU A 58 10.65 -9.48 1.56
C LEU A 58 11.91 -10.30 1.23
N PRO A 59 11.84 -11.63 1.14
CA PRO A 59 13.01 -12.45 0.85
C PRO A 59 13.70 -12.07 -0.48
N GLN A 60 12.94 -11.61 -1.46
CA GLN A 60 13.42 -11.10 -2.75
C GLN A 60 14.25 -9.82 -2.65
N SER A 61 14.21 -9.09 -1.53
CA SER A 61 15.02 -7.87 -1.33
C SER A 61 16.52 -8.15 -1.34
N ARG A 62 16.92 -9.40 -1.02
CA ARG A 62 18.32 -9.85 -1.04
C ARG A 62 18.89 -10.05 -2.44
N HIS A 63 18.05 -10.04 -3.47
CA HIS A 63 18.48 -10.17 -4.86
C HIS A 63 18.50 -8.80 -5.51
N ALA A 64 19.54 -8.53 -6.30
CA ALA A 64 19.63 -7.29 -7.07
C ALA A 64 18.62 -7.31 -8.23
N HIS A 65 17.64 -6.40 -8.18
CA HIS A 65 16.70 -6.17 -9.28
C HIS A 65 17.25 -5.04 -10.15
N VAL A 66 18.28 -5.33 -10.94
CA VAL A 66 18.91 -4.34 -11.82
C VAL A 66 18.01 -4.09 -13.02
N LEU A 67 17.54 -2.84 -13.17
CA LEU A 67 16.90 -2.39 -14.39
C LEU A 67 17.98 -1.76 -15.28
N TRP A 68 18.43 -2.47 -16.32
CA TRP A 68 19.35 -1.88 -17.29
C TRP A 68 18.64 -0.83 -18.14
N SER A 69 19.35 0.25 -18.43
CA SER A 69 18.88 1.43 -19.18
C SER A 69 18.41 1.14 -20.61
N ARG A 70 18.52 -0.11 -21.09
CA ARG A 70 18.01 -0.54 -22.41
C ARG A 70 16.97 -1.67 -22.38
N GLY A 71 16.57 -2.15 -21.20
CA GLY A 71 15.48 -3.13 -21.09
C GLY A 71 15.72 -4.47 -21.81
N VAL A 72 16.99 -4.86 -22.00
CA VAL A 72 17.45 -6.18 -22.48
C VAL A 72 18.56 -6.69 -21.58
#